data_AF-A0A6I1L7D4-F1
#
_entry.id   AF-A0A6I1L7D4-F1
#
_cell.length_a   1.000
_cell.length_b   1.000
_cell.length_c   1.000
_cell.angle_alpha   90.00
_cell.angle_beta   90.00
_cell.angle_gamma   90.00
#
_symmetry.space_group_name_H-M   'P 1'
#
loop_
_entity.id
_entity.type
_entity.pdbx_description
1 polymer ?
#
loop_
_entity_poly.entity_id
_entity_poly.type
_entity_poly.pdbx_seq_one_letter_code
_entity_poly.pdbx_strand_id
1 'polypeptide(L)'
;MTWNAHFLVRYNAMSHRLEPHSRIEDWLTHLPAEGVRAMCTWERYCTFAREPERRKVNNDARVVVSGTQYEVDVELAGEEVILWWGLFDQELYIEHRDRRFGPYLPVGGPIPLHKFRTFKKSAAQTRADRIENLASQLSVPRKTMEAHPELRGFSAPVPVPTQAFVDPDPYQQLTYPNQHAAKLAIADFLGTPLGRLPPEQLDNINAIVKSTLNKQDVLAQVRTFMAQPRENPHHAE
;
A
#
# COMPACT_ATOMS: atom_id res chain seq x y z
N MET A 1 7.61 24.79 1.05
CA MET A 1 7.61 23.62 1.95
C MET A 1 8.71 23.66 3.03
N THR A 2 9.81 24.40 2.85
CA THR A 2 10.97 24.42 3.79
C THR A 2 10.73 25.16 5.11
N TRP A 3 9.95 26.25 5.13
CA TRP A 3 9.70 27.03 6.35
C TRP A 3 8.96 26.22 7.43
N ASN A 4 7.91 25.47 7.08
CA ASN A 4 7.15 24.69 8.05
C ASN A 4 8.01 23.59 8.71
N ALA A 5 8.81 22.88 7.91
CA ALA A 5 9.73 21.87 8.45
C ALA A 5 10.73 22.48 9.45
N HIS A 6 11.35 23.61 9.10
CA HIS A 6 12.27 24.31 10.00
C HIS A 6 11.58 24.84 11.26
N PHE A 7 10.34 25.34 11.12
CA PHE A 7 9.54 25.77 12.25
C PHE A 7 9.28 24.60 13.21
N LEU A 8 8.86 23.44 12.71
CA LEU A 8 8.59 22.25 13.53
C LEU A 8 9.85 21.77 14.28
N VAL A 9 11.00 21.71 13.60
CA VAL A 9 12.27 21.32 14.24
C VAL A 9 12.62 22.29 15.38
N ARG A 10 12.55 23.60 15.14
CA ARG A 10 12.84 24.62 16.16
C ARG A 10 11.83 24.60 17.31
N TYR A 11 10.55 24.48 16.99
CA TYR A 11 9.48 24.45 17.98
C TYR A 11 9.59 23.25 18.92
N ASN A 12 9.96 22.08 18.38
CA ASN A 12 10.18 20.88 19.18
C ASN A 12 11.46 20.94 20.03
N ALA A 13 12.49 21.66 19.56
CA ALA A 13 13.72 21.89 20.32
C ALA A 13 13.60 22.96 21.43
N MET A 14 12.56 23.80 21.41
CA MET A 14 12.30 24.78 22.47
C MET A 14 11.88 24.09 23.78
N SER A 15 12.07 24.79 24.90
CA SER A 15 11.73 24.32 26.25
C SER A 15 10.27 23.86 26.35
N HIS A 16 10.07 22.79 27.13
CA HIS A 16 8.76 22.31 27.54
C HIS A 16 8.04 23.39 28.35
N ARG A 17 6.69 23.35 28.39
CA ARG A 17 5.90 24.42 29.03
C ARG A 17 6.06 24.44 30.55
N LEU A 18 6.33 23.27 31.14
CA LEU A 18 6.34 23.07 32.59
C LEU A 18 7.65 22.46 33.10
N GLU A 19 8.39 21.78 32.23
CA GLU A 19 9.51 20.92 32.63
C GLU A 19 10.86 21.48 32.15
N PRO A 20 11.98 21.18 32.83
CA PRO A 20 13.29 21.73 32.55
C PRO A 20 14.04 21.04 31.39
N HIS A 21 13.33 20.57 30.36
CA HIS A 21 13.87 19.93 29.16
C HIS A 21 13.09 20.36 27.91
N SER A 22 13.56 20.01 26.71
CA SER A 22 12.88 20.35 25.45
C SER A 22 11.64 19.48 25.23
N ARG A 23 10.69 19.94 24.40
CA ARG A 23 9.49 19.15 24.05
C ARG A 23 9.85 17.80 23.40
N ILE A 24 10.91 17.78 22.60
CA ILE A 24 11.36 16.55 21.94
C ILE A 24 11.98 15.56 22.93
N GLU A 25 12.75 16.02 23.91
CA GLU A 25 13.28 15.16 24.98
C GLU A 25 12.14 14.63 25.86
N ASP A 26 11.13 15.46 26.12
CA ASP A 26 9.95 15.04 26.89
C ASP A 26 9.19 13.94 26.18
N TRP A 27 8.99 14.10 24.87
CA TRP A 27 8.35 13.08 24.05
C TRP A 27 9.14 11.78 23.99
N LEU A 28 10.48 11.85 23.83
CA LEU A 28 11.36 10.67 23.76
C LEU A 28 11.43 9.91 25.09
N THR A 29 11.35 10.59 26.22
CA THR A 29 11.40 9.96 27.56
C THR A 29 10.09 9.29 27.94
N HIS A 30 8.96 9.71 27.37
CA HIS A 30 7.62 9.18 27.65
C HIS A 30 7.06 8.29 26.53
N LEU A 31 7.93 7.68 25.73
CA LEU A 31 7.49 6.70 24.73
C LEU A 31 6.94 5.43 25.40
N PRO A 32 5.96 4.75 24.77
CA PRO A 32 5.51 3.44 25.24
C PRO A 32 6.69 2.46 25.33
N ALA A 33 6.70 1.62 26.36
CA ALA A 33 7.75 0.62 26.57
C ALA A 33 7.91 -0.33 25.37
N GLU A 34 6.81 -0.61 24.70
CA GLU A 34 6.78 -1.46 23.51
C GLU A 34 7.17 -0.70 22.21
N GLY A 35 7.39 0.61 22.28
CA GLY A 35 7.76 1.44 21.13
C GLY A 35 6.59 2.07 20.37
N VAL A 36 6.91 2.77 19.27
CA VAL A 36 5.92 3.37 18.37
C VAL A 36 5.55 2.38 17.26
N ARG A 37 4.33 2.45 16.74
CA ARG A 37 3.95 1.61 15.59
C ARG A 37 4.71 2.06 14.34
N ALA A 38 5.28 1.10 13.63
CA ALA A 38 5.86 1.30 12.31
C ALA A 38 4.77 1.75 11.32
N MET A 39 5.21 2.36 10.23
CA MET A 39 4.32 2.68 9.12
C MET A 39 3.74 1.41 8.52
N CYS A 40 2.46 1.48 8.11
CA CYS A 40 1.83 0.43 7.32
C CYS A 40 2.51 0.27 5.96
N THR A 41 2.17 -0.82 5.26
CA THR A 41 2.65 -1.03 3.89
C THR A 41 2.17 0.09 2.97
N TRP A 42 2.86 0.27 1.84
CA TRP A 42 2.49 1.29 0.85
C TRP A 42 1.07 1.08 0.34
N GLU A 43 0.72 -0.17 0.05
CA GLU A 43 -0.61 -0.57 -0.43
C GLU A 43 -1.68 -0.19 0.60
N ARG A 44 -1.42 -0.41 1.90
CA ARG A 44 -2.35 -0.03 2.97
C ARG A 44 -2.46 1.47 3.10
N TYR A 45 -1.36 2.19 3.00
CA TYR A 45 -1.38 3.66 3.00
C TYR A 45 -2.23 4.20 1.86
N CYS A 46 -2.13 3.65 0.64
CA CYS A 46 -2.97 4.01 -0.50
C CYS A 46 -4.46 3.83 -0.16
N THR A 47 -4.85 2.75 0.53
CA THR A 47 -6.26 2.56 0.93
C THR A 47 -6.80 3.66 1.84
N PHE A 48 -5.98 4.21 2.75
CA PHE A 48 -6.40 5.32 3.61
C PHE A 48 -6.53 6.64 2.86
N ALA A 49 -5.80 6.79 1.75
CA ALA A 49 -5.87 7.95 0.87
C ALA A 49 -7.01 7.87 -0.16
N ARG A 50 -7.82 6.80 -0.14
CA ARG A 50 -9.01 6.67 -0.98
C ARG A 50 -10.16 7.47 -0.39
N GLU A 51 -10.85 8.20 -1.25
CA GLU A 51 -12.07 8.90 -0.88
C GLU A 51 -13.26 8.20 -1.55
N PRO A 52 -14.32 7.83 -0.80
CA PRO A 52 -15.49 7.21 -1.39
C PRO A 52 -16.28 8.24 -2.21
N GLU A 53 -16.43 7.98 -3.50
CA GLU A 53 -17.20 8.82 -4.41
C GLU A 53 -18.45 8.07 -4.89
N ARG A 54 -19.65 8.60 -4.63
CA ARG A 54 -20.89 8.01 -5.16
C ARG A 54 -21.08 8.40 -6.61
N ARG A 55 -21.26 7.41 -7.49
CA ARG A 55 -21.44 7.65 -8.91
C ARG A 55 -22.36 6.63 -9.55
N LYS A 56 -23.12 7.06 -10.55
CA LYS A 56 -23.91 6.16 -11.40
C LYS A 56 -23.05 5.61 -12.52
N VAL A 57 -23.06 4.30 -12.71
CA VAL A 57 -22.38 3.62 -13.82
C VAL A 57 -23.20 3.80 -15.10
N ASN A 58 -22.53 4.03 -16.23
CA ASN A 58 -23.23 4.12 -17.52
C ASN A 58 -23.84 2.77 -17.91
N ASN A 59 -24.86 2.80 -18.77
CA ASN A 59 -25.51 1.58 -19.28
C ASN A 59 -24.54 0.69 -20.09
N ASP A 60 -23.43 1.24 -20.58
CA ASP A 60 -22.37 0.51 -21.29
C ASP A 60 -21.33 -0.13 -20.34
N ALA A 61 -21.67 -0.32 -19.05
CA ALA A 61 -20.79 -0.85 -18.01
C ALA A 61 -19.45 -0.09 -17.89
N ARG A 62 -19.50 1.24 -18.01
CA ARG A 62 -18.32 2.12 -17.99
C ARG A 62 -18.49 3.25 -17.00
N VAL A 63 -17.39 3.63 -16.36
CA VAL A 63 -17.34 4.76 -15.43
C VAL A 63 -16.12 5.62 -15.72
N VAL A 64 -16.27 6.94 -15.62
CA VAL A 64 -15.18 7.90 -15.85
C VAL A 64 -14.86 8.58 -14.53
N VAL A 65 -13.60 8.49 -14.11
CA VAL A 65 -13.07 9.05 -12.87
C VAL A 65 -11.85 9.90 -13.22
N SER A 66 -11.86 11.18 -12.87
CA SER A 66 -10.75 12.12 -13.16
C SER A 66 -10.28 12.14 -14.62
N GLY A 67 -11.20 11.90 -15.57
CA GLY A 67 -10.90 11.85 -17.00
C GLY A 67 -10.34 10.51 -17.50
N THR A 68 -10.17 9.54 -16.61
CA THR A 68 -9.81 8.16 -16.96
C THR A 68 -11.06 7.29 -16.98
N GLN A 69 -11.24 6.52 -18.05
CA GLN A 69 -12.37 5.63 -18.19
C GLN A 69 -12.00 4.23 -17.68
N TYR A 70 -12.94 3.56 -17.02
CA TYR A 70 -12.82 2.20 -16.52
C TYR A 70 -14.00 1.38 -17.05
N GLU A 71 -13.73 0.13 -17.40
CA GLU A 71 -14.76 -0.84 -17.75
C GLU A 71 -14.98 -1.75 -16.54
N VAL A 72 -16.25 -1.90 -16.17
CA VAL A 72 -16.66 -2.57 -14.93
C VAL A 72 -17.58 -3.74 -15.26
N ASP A 73 -17.95 -4.54 -14.28
CA ASP A 73 -18.83 -5.69 -14.51
C ASP A 73 -20.21 -5.24 -15.01
N VAL A 74 -20.78 -6.01 -15.94
CA VAL A 74 -22.07 -5.70 -16.58
C VAL A 74 -23.21 -5.59 -15.57
N GLU A 75 -23.12 -6.31 -14.44
CA GLU A 75 -24.10 -6.24 -13.35
C GLU A 75 -24.14 -4.88 -12.63
N LEU A 76 -23.12 -4.05 -12.80
CA LEU A 76 -23.07 -2.70 -12.25
C LEU A 76 -23.64 -1.65 -13.21
N ALA A 77 -23.94 -2.01 -14.46
CA ALA A 77 -24.41 -1.07 -15.47
C ALA A 77 -25.75 -0.43 -15.06
N GLY A 78 -25.78 0.91 -15.01
CA GLY A 78 -26.97 1.68 -14.64
C GLY A 78 -27.24 1.77 -13.13
N GLU A 79 -26.47 1.09 -12.28
CA GLU A 79 -26.60 1.13 -10.82
C GLU A 79 -25.84 2.33 -10.21
N GLU A 80 -26.27 2.75 -9.02
CA GLU A 80 -25.52 3.71 -8.20
C GLU A 80 -24.55 2.96 -7.29
N VAL A 81 -23.26 3.28 -7.45
CA VAL A 81 -22.17 2.55 -6.78
C VAL A 81 -21.27 3.53 -6.03
N ILE A 82 -20.50 3.01 -5.07
CA ILE A 82 -19.45 3.76 -4.38
C ILE A 82 -18.11 3.40 -5.03
N LEU A 83 -17.44 4.39 -5.58
CA LEU A 83 -16.11 4.27 -6.15
C LEU A 83 -15.07 4.52 -5.06
N TRP A 84 -14.13 3.59 -4.93
CA TRP A 84 -12.97 3.69 -4.06
C TRP A 84 -11.74 3.91 -4.92
N TRP A 85 -11.34 5.17 -5.06
CA TRP A 85 -10.14 5.59 -5.78
C TRP A 85 -9.40 6.65 -4.98
N GLY A 86 -8.09 6.73 -5.17
CA GLY A 86 -7.23 7.67 -4.46
C GLY A 86 -6.14 8.21 -5.39
N LEU A 87 -5.48 9.29 -4.96
CA LEU A 87 -4.40 9.94 -5.72
C LEU A 87 -3.25 8.97 -6.09
N PHE A 88 -3.03 7.95 -5.26
CA PHE A 88 -1.95 6.98 -5.42
C PHE A 88 -2.37 5.71 -6.14
N ASP A 89 -3.65 5.55 -6.46
CA ASP A 89 -4.17 4.32 -7.05
C ASP A 89 -4.19 4.38 -8.58
N GLN A 90 -3.76 3.29 -9.20
CA GLN A 90 -3.94 3.02 -10.63
C GLN A 90 -5.15 2.12 -10.91
N GLU A 91 -5.72 1.54 -9.85
CA GLU A 91 -6.81 0.58 -9.89
C GLU A 91 -8.06 1.21 -9.25
N LEU A 92 -9.22 0.96 -9.87
CA LEU A 92 -10.51 1.36 -9.35
C LEU A 92 -11.17 0.18 -8.63
N TYR A 93 -11.64 0.42 -7.40
CA TYR A 93 -12.50 -0.51 -6.69
C TYR A 93 -13.90 0.06 -6.60
N ILE A 94 -14.91 -0.79 -6.66
CA ILE A 94 -16.31 -0.39 -6.62
C ILE A 94 -17.02 -1.15 -5.52
N GLU A 95 -17.88 -0.50 -4.76
CA GLU A 95 -18.72 -1.12 -3.76
C GLU A 95 -20.19 -0.92 -4.13
N HIS A 96 -20.95 -2.02 -4.13
CA HIS A 96 -22.38 -2.04 -4.41
C HIS A 96 -23.05 -3.16 -3.60
N ARG A 97 -24.10 -2.82 -2.85
CA ARG A 97 -24.88 -3.75 -1.99
C ARG A 97 -23.98 -4.61 -1.08
N ASP A 98 -23.07 -3.95 -0.35
CA ASP A 98 -22.13 -4.57 0.58
C ASP A 98 -21.14 -5.57 -0.05
N ARG A 99 -21.02 -5.56 -1.39
CA ARG A 99 -20.03 -6.33 -2.14
C ARG A 99 -19.04 -5.39 -2.82
N ARG A 100 -17.75 -5.74 -2.74
CA ARG A 100 -16.67 -5.02 -3.42
C ARG A 100 -16.29 -5.72 -4.72
N PHE A 101 -16.17 -4.94 -5.77
CA PHE A 101 -15.81 -5.29 -7.13
C PHE A 101 -14.47 -4.63 -7.51
N GLY A 102 -13.81 -5.17 -8.52
CA GLY A 102 -12.47 -4.78 -8.95
C GLY A 102 -11.37 -5.73 -8.44
N PRO A 103 -10.08 -5.40 -8.65
CA PRO A 103 -9.58 -4.13 -9.21
C PRO A 103 -9.88 -3.97 -10.70
N TYR A 104 -10.41 -2.80 -11.09
CA TYR A 104 -10.59 -2.42 -12.49
C TYR A 104 -9.43 -1.56 -12.96
N LEU A 105 -8.89 -1.90 -14.12
CA LEU A 105 -7.84 -1.14 -14.78
C LEU A 105 -8.43 -0.12 -15.76
N PRO A 106 -7.72 0.99 -16.01
CA PRO A 106 -8.20 2.01 -16.92
C PRO A 106 -8.30 1.47 -18.34
N VAL A 107 -9.46 1.71 -18.97
CA VAL A 107 -9.74 1.37 -20.36
C VAL A 107 -9.48 2.60 -21.22
N GLY A 108 -8.32 2.56 -21.86
CA GLY A 108 -7.78 3.64 -22.67
C GLY A 108 -6.27 3.65 -22.50
N GLY A 109 -5.54 3.45 -23.60
CA GLY A 109 -4.08 3.61 -23.58
C GLY A 109 -3.71 5.02 -23.09
N PRO A 110 -2.49 5.22 -22.55
CA PRO A 110 -2.04 6.54 -22.14
C PRO A 110 -2.35 7.54 -23.25
N ILE A 111 -3.05 8.62 -22.91
CA ILE A 111 -3.25 9.76 -23.82
C ILE A 111 -1.86 10.06 -24.37
N PRO A 112 -1.63 9.99 -25.69
CA PRO A 112 -0.30 10.13 -26.25
C PRO A 112 0.30 11.47 -25.83
N LEU A 113 1.14 11.45 -24.80
CA LEU A 113 2.03 12.55 -24.47
C LEU A 113 2.84 12.79 -25.75
N HIS A 114 2.91 14.05 -26.18
CA HIS A 114 3.56 14.52 -27.43
C HIS A 114 2.71 14.58 -28.72
N LYS A 115 1.40 14.31 -28.71
CA LYS A 115 0.54 14.59 -29.89
C LYS A 115 -0.16 15.96 -29.91
N PHE A 116 0.09 16.82 -28.92
CA PHE A 116 -0.42 18.19 -28.96
C PHE A 116 0.49 19.07 -29.81
N ARG A 117 -0.11 19.89 -30.69
CA ARG A 117 0.60 20.96 -31.38
C ARG A 117 1.16 21.91 -30.33
N THR A 118 2.47 21.90 -30.14
CA THR A 118 3.14 22.77 -29.18
C THR A 118 2.92 24.21 -29.62
N PHE A 119 2.15 24.97 -28.83
CA PHE A 119 2.02 26.41 -29.04
C PHE A 119 3.37 27.09 -28.82
N LYS A 120 3.63 28.19 -29.53
CA LYS A 120 4.82 29.00 -29.32
C LYS A 120 4.89 29.39 -27.84
N LYS A 121 6.03 29.11 -27.17
CA LYS A 121 6.23 29.45 -25.76
C LYS A 121 5.93 30.95 -25.54
N SER A 122 5.17 31.24 -24.49
CA SER A 122 4.90 32.62 -24.07
C SER A 122 6.16 33.24 -23.46
N ALA A 123 6.21 34.57 -23.37
CA ALA A 123 7.31 35.26 -22.69
C ALA A 123 7.48 34.81 -21.22
N ALA A 124 6.38 34.43 -20.56
CA ALA A 124 6.40 33.90 -19.20
C ALA A 124 7.06 32.51 -19.13
N GLN A 125 6.77 31.61 -20.06
CA GLN A 125 7.41 30.29 -20.14
C GLN A 125 8.92 30.40 -20.41
N THR A 126 9.33 31.26 -21.35
CA THR A 126 10.76 31.48 -21.63
C THR A 126 11.49 32.06 -20.41
N ARG A 127 10.82 32.92 -19.62
CA ARG A 127 11.36 33.42 -18.35
C ARG A 127 11.48 32.30 -17.32
N ALA A 128 10.49 31.42 -17.21
CA ALA A 128 10.54 30.26 -16.30
C ALA A 128 11.68 29.31 -16.66
N ASP A 129 11.83 28.94 -17.94
CA ASP A 129 12.94 28.11 -18.43
C ASP A 129 14.31 28.74 -18.11
N ARG A 130 14.42 30.07 -18.25
CA ARG A 130 15.66 30.80 -17.91
C ARG A 130 15.95 30.74 -16.41
N ILE A 131 14.92 30.87 -15.55
CA ILE A 131 15.07 30.76 -14.11
C ILE A 131 15.51 29.35 -13.72
N GLU A 132 14.92 28.31 -14.33
CA GLU A 132 15.28 26.92 -14.08
C GLU A 132 16.72 26.61 -14.51
N ASN A 133 17.14 27.10 -15.69
CA ASN A 133 18.53 27.01 -16.15
C ASN A 133 19.51 27.74 -15.23
N LEU A 134 19.13 28.88 -14.67
CA LEU A 134 19.95 29.59 -13.69
C LEU A 134 20.00 28.81 -12.37
N ALA A 135 18.87 28.27 -11.92
CA ALA A 135 18.77 27.52 -10.68
C ALA A 135 19.62 26.23 -10.72
N SER A 136 19.68 25.55 -11.87
CA SER A 136 20.52 24.36 -12.04
C SER A 136 22.02 24.70 -11.99
N GLN A 137 22.42 25.88 -12.46
CA GLN A 137 23.79 26.40 -12.32
C GLN A 137 24.13 26.81 -10.89
N LEU A 138 23.14 27.24 -10.11
CA LEU A 138 23.29 27.65 -8.70
C LEU A 138 23.29 26.46 -7.72
N SER A 139 23.47 25.22 -8.18
CA SER A 139 23.48 24.07 -7.28
C SER A 139 24.65 24.16 -6.30
N VAL A 140 24.35 24.07 -5.00
CA VAL A 140 25.37 24.02 -3.95
C VAL A 140 25.91 22.59 -3.88
N PRO A 141 27.23 22.37 -4.05
CA PRO A 141 27.81 21.03 -3.95
C PRO A 141 27.56 20.42 -2.57
N ARG A 142 27.25 19.12 -2.54
CA ARG A 142 26.97 18.38 -1.30
C ARG A 142 28.11 18.47 -0.28
N LYS A 143 29.36 18.53 -0.74
CA LYS A 143 30.56 18.73 0.11
C LYS A 143 30.52 20.06 0.88
N THR A 144 29.96 21.11 0.29
CA THR A 144 29.79 22.42 0.95
C THR A 144 28.74 22.34 2.06
N MET A 145 27.70 21.50 1.90
CA MET A 145 26.72 21.23 2.96
C MET A 145 27.25 20.32 4.07
N GLU A 146 28.31 19.53 3.83
CA GLU A 146 28.95 18.70 4.86
C GLU A 146 29.82 19.52 5.82
N ALA A 147 30.47 20.58 5.32
CA ALA A 147 31.26 21.51 6.13
C ALA A 147 30.41 22.41 7.05
N HIS A 148 29.11 22.53 6.75
CA HIS A 148 28.14 23.37 7.45
C HIS A 148 26.98 22.51 8.01
N PRO A 149 27.21 21.72 9.06
CA PRO A 149 26.20 20.83 9.65
C PRO A 149 24.94 21.58 10.14
N GLU A 150 25.04 22.87 10.43
CA GLU A 150 23.91 23.76 10.75
C GLU A 150 22.94 24.00 9.57
N LEU A 151 23.41 23.79 8.33
CA LEU A 151 22.58 23.86 7.11
C LEU A 151 21.89 22.53 6.79
N ARG A 152 22.25 21.44 7.48
CA ARG A 152 21.44 20.22 7.46
C ARG A 152 20.17 20.52 8.24
N GLY A 153 19.12 20.94 7.53
CA GLY A 153 17.79 21.19 8.11
C GLY A 153 17.13 19.97 8.77
N PHE A 154 17.81 18.83 8.79
CA PHE A 154 17.37 17.59 9.43
C PHE A 154 18.48 17.11 10.37
N SER A 155 18.18 17.08 11.67
CA SER A 155 18.97 16.32 12.63
C SER A 155 18.93 14.84 12.27
N ALA A 156 19.99 14.10 12.59
CA ALA A 156 19.98 12.64 12.45
C ALA A 156 18.79 12.06 13.23
N PRO A 157 18.04 11.09 12.67
CA PRO A 157 16.90 10.50 13.35
C PRO A 157 17.37 9.79 14.61
N VAL A 158 16.73 10.09 15.75
CA VAL A 158 16.92 9.34 16.98
C VAL A 158 16.26 7.96 16.80
N PRO A 159 16.98 6.85 17.01
CA PRO A 159 16.39 5.53 16.90
C PRO A 159 15.36 5.34 18.02
N VAL A 160 14.12 5.06 17.62
CA VAL A 160 12.99 4.80 18.52
C VAL A 160 12.59 3.34 18.36
N PRO A 161 12.33 2.58 19.45
CA PRO A 161 11.80 1.22 19.34
C PRO A 161 10.51 1.22 18.53
N THR A 162 10.36 0.27 17.59
CA THR A 162 9.18 0.17 16.74
C THR A 162 8.51 -1.20 16.82
N GLN A 163 7.18 -1.20 16.75
CA GLN A 163 6.38 -2.39 16.56
C GLN A 163 5.90 -2.50 15.12
N ALA A 164 5.75 -3.72 14.62
CA ALA A 164 5.12 -3.93 13.32
C ALA A 164 3.68 -3.37 13.29
N PHE A 165 3.30 -2.80 12.16
CA PHE A 165 1.92 -2.37 11.94
C PHE A 165 1.02 -3.61 11.83
N VAL A 166 -0.04 -3.67 12.64
CA VAL A 166 -1.06 -4.73 12.54
C VAL A 166 -2.16 -4.24 11.60
N ASP A 167 -2.27 -4.85 10.43
CA ASP A 167 -3.26 -4.48 9.42
C ASP A 167 -4.66 -4.98 9.83
N PRO A 168 -5.64 -4.08 10.08
CA PRO A 168 -7.01 -4.51 10.25
C PRO A 168 -7.54 -4.99 8.89
N ASP A 169 -8.00 -6.24 8.83
CA ASP A 169 -8.53 -6.88 7.64
C ASP A 169 -10.08 -6.90 7.63
N PRO A 170 -10.76 -5.75 7.49
CA PRO A 170 -12.21 -5.67 7.60
C PRO A 170 -12.94 -6.47 6.52
N TYR A 171 -12.27 -6.71 5.39
CA TYR A 171 -12.83 -7.42 4.23
C TYR A 171 -12.29 -8.85 4.08
N GLN A 172 -11.56 -9.36 5.08
CA GLN A 172 -11.03 -10.73 5.09
C GLN A 172 -10.22 -11.06 3.82
N GLN A 173 -9.47 -10.09 3.29
CA GLN A 173 -8.65 -10.25 2.10
C GLN A 173 -7.34 -10.96 2.43
N LEU A 174 -6.76 -10.66 3.58
CA LEU A 174 -5.48 -11.16 4.05
C LEU A 174 -5.64 -12.46 4.83
N THR A 175 -6.74 -12.61 5.57
CA THR A 175 -6.97 -13.72 6.51
C THR A 175 -8.26 -14.46 6.17
N TYR A 176 -8.26 -15.78 6.30
CA TYR A 176 -9.49 -16.56 6.22
C TYR A 176 -10.37 -16.32 7.45
N PRO A 177 -11.70 -16.19 7.32
CA PRO A 177 -12.59 -15.94 8.45
C PRO A 177 -12.58 -17.07 9.49
N ASN A 178 -12.39 -18.30 9.04
CA ASN A 178 -12.37 -19.47 9.89
C ASN A 178 -11.55 -20.60 9.24
N GLN A 179 -11.25 -21.64 10.03
CA GLN A 179 -10.48 -22.79 9.57
C GLN A 179 -11.19 -23.58 8.45
N HIS A 180 -12.52 -23.60 8.44
CA HIS A 180 -13.27 -24.29 7.40
C HIS A 180 -13.15 -23.60 6.04
N ALA A 181 -13.19 -22.27 6.01
CA ALA A 181 -12.99 -21.46 4.82
C ALA A 181 -11.56 -21.62 4.28
N ALA A 182 -10.57 -21.69 5.17
CA ALA A 182 -9.19 -22.01 4.78
C ALA A 182 -9.12 -23.40 4.11
N LYS A 183 -9.71 -24.43 4.71
CA LYS A 183 -9.77 -25.79 4.16
C LYS A 183 -10.47 -25.86 2.81
N LEU A 184 -11.59 -25.15 2.65
CA LEU A 184 -12.33 -25.08 1.39
C LEU A 184 -11.48 -24.43 0.29
N ALA A 185 -10.83 -23.31 0.60
CA ALA A 185 -9.93 -22.65 -0.34
C ALA A 185 -8.72 -23.51 -0.72
N ILE A 186 -8.18 -24.32 0.20
CA ILE A 186 -7.12 -25.28 -0.10
C ILE A 186 -7.63 -26.39 -1.04
N ALA A 187 -8.85 -26.90 -0.81
CA ALA A 187 -9.46 -27.89 -1.68
C ALA A 187 -9.62 -27.37 -3.12
N ASP A 188 -10.12 -26.13 -3.25
CA ASP A 188 -10.27 -25.45 -4.52
C ASP A 188 -8.92 -25.22 -5.20
N PHE A 189 -7.89 -24.82 -4.43
CA PHE A 189 -6.54 -24.61 -4.95
C PHE A 189 -5.89 -25.91 -5.46
N LEU A 190 -6.09 -27.04 -4.76
CA LEU A 190 -5.59 -28.35 -5.17
C LEU A 190 -6.47 -29.02 -6.25
N GLY A 191 -7.64 -28.44 -6.55
CA GLY A 191 -8.62 -29.04 -7.46
C GLY A 191 -9.16 -30.39 -6.99
N THR A 192 -8.96 -30.75 -5.73
CA THR A 192 -9.28 -32.09 -5.19
C THR A 192 -9.86 -31.95 -3.78
N PRO A 193 -10.96 -32.64 -3.44
CA PRO A 193 -11.51 -32.59 -2.09
C PRO A 193 -10.51 -33.14 -1.08
N LEU A 194 -10.33 -32.44 0.04
CA LEU A 194 -9.35 -32.80 1.07
C LEU A 194 -9.53 -34.23 1.59
N GLY A 195 -10.76 -34.74 1.65
CA GLY A 195 -11.05 -36.12 2.10
C GLY A 195 -10.50 -37.22 1.19
N ARG A 196 -9.99 -36.89 -0.01
CA ARG A 196 -9.33 -37.84 -0.91
C ARG A 196 -7.81 -37.92 -0.69
N LEU A 197 -7.26 -37.02 0.12
CA LEU A 197 -5.84 -37.01 0.45
C LEU A 197 -5.50 -38.09 1.49
N PRO A 198 -4.27 -38.62 1.47
CA PRO A 198 -3.74 -39.48 2.53
C PRO A 198 -3.88 -38.83 3.92
N PRO A 199 -4.08 -39.62 4.99
CA PRO A 199 -4.27 -39.09 6.35
C PRO A 199 -3.09 -38.22 6.82
N GLU A 200 -1.85 -38.58 6.49
CA GLU A 200 -0.67 -37.78 6.82
C GLU A 200 -0.68 -36.39 6.19
N GLN A 201 -1.15 -36.29 4.93
CA GLN A 201 -1.26 -35.01 4.23
C GLN A 201 -2.38 -34.15 4.81
N LEU A 202 -3.49 -34.77 5.22
CA LEU A 202 -4.59 -34.11 5.91
C LEU A 202 -4.18 -33.54 7.27
N ASP A 203 -3.42 -34.30 8.06
CA ASP A 203 -2.97 -33.88 9.38
C ASP A 203 -2.00 -32.70 9.30
N ASN A 204 -1.11 -32.69 8.31
CA ASN A 204 -0.23 -31.55 8.05
C ASN A 204 -1.01 -30.30 7.61
N ILE A 205 -2.00 -30.45 6.72
CA ILE A 205 -2.88 -29.33 6.33
C ILE A 205 -3.65 -28.80 7.55
N ASN A 206 -4.14 -29.68 8.42
CA ASN A 206 -4.80 -29.29 9.66
C ASN A 206 -3.85 -28.55 10.61
N ALA A 207 -2.59 -28.96 10.69
CA ALA A 207 -1.57 -28.27 11.49
C ALA A 207 -1.26 -26.87 10.94
N ILE A 208 -1.15 -26.71 9.61
CA ILE A 208 -0.93 -25.42 8.95
C ILE A 208 -2.10 -24.46 9.21
N VAL A 209 -3.34 -24.92 9.01
CA VAL A 209 -4.53 -24.09 9.23
C VAL A 209 -4.72 -23.73 10.72
N LYS A 210 -4.17 -24.53 11.64
CA LYS A 210 -4.17 -24.24 13.08
C LYS A 210 -3.10 -23.21 13.47
N SER A 211 -1.98 -23.13 12.74
CA SER A 211 -0.89 -22.21 13.04
C SER A 211 -1.11 -20.81 12.45
N THR A 212 -1.67 -20.72 11.24
CA THR A 212 -1.93 -19.44 10.58
C THR A 212 -3.22 -19.48 9.76
N LEU A 213 -3.96 -18.36 9.75
CA LEU A 213 -5.10 -18.13 8.88
C LEU A 213 -4.79 -17.11 7.78
N ASN A 214 -3.55 -16.63 7.68
CA ASN A 214 -3.13 -15.73 6.61
C ASN A 214 -3.15 -16.49 5.27
N LYS A 215 -3.89 -15.98 4.28
CA LYS A 215 -4.10 -16.67 2.99
C LYS A 215 -2.79 -16.93 2.24
N GLN A 216 -1.87 -15.97 2.26
CA GLN A 216 -0.59 -16.10 1.55
C GLN A 216 0.27 -17.17 2.22
N ASP A 217 0.38 -17.14 3.54
CA ASP A 217 1.20 -18.10 4.28
C ASP A 217 0.64 -19.52 4.18
N VAL A 218 -0.69 -19.68 4.31
CA VAL A 218 -1.37 -20.98 4.16
C VAL A 218 -1.10 -21.55 2.78
N LEU A 219 -1.33 -20.77 1.71
CA LEU A 219 -1.13 -21.26 0.34
C LEU A 219 0.35 -21.51 0.01
N ALA A 220 1.26 -20.67 0.53
CA ALA A 220 2.69 -20.88 0.35
C ALA A 220 3.16 -22.18 1.01
N GLN A 221 2.79 -22.43 2.27
CA GLN A 221 3.15 -23.65 2.99
C GLN A 221 2.55 -24.90 2.34
N VAL A 222 1.29 -24.84 1.92
CA VAL A 222 0.65 -25.95 1.20
C VAL A 222 1.34 -26.22 -0.14
N ARG A 223 1.72 -25.17 -0.89
CA ARG A 223 2.49 -25.33 -2.13
C ARG A 223 3.84 -25.97 -1.89
N THR A 224 4.59 -25.51 -0.90
CA THR A 224 5.91 -26.08 -0.55
C THR A 224 5.77 -27.55 -0.16
N PHE A 225 4.76 -27.90 0.63
CA PHE A 225 4.51 -29.28 1.03
C PHE A 225 4.14 -30.18 -0.17
N MET A 226 3.28 -29.70 -1.06
CA MET A 226 2.86 -30.48 -2.24
C MET A 226 3.95 -30.57 -3.31
N ALA A 227 4.92 -29.64 -3.31
CA ALA A 227 6.07 -29.65 -4.21
C ALA A 227 7.22 -30.54 -3.73
N GLN A 228 7.22 -31.01 -2.48
CA GLN A 228 8.25 -31.93 -1.99
C GLN A 228 8.15 -33.27 -2.75
N PRO A 229 9.25 -33.76 -3.35
CA PRO A 229 9.27 -35.06 -4.01
C PRO A 229 8.92 -36.14 -2.99
N ARG A 230 7.98 -37.02 -3.34
CA ARG A 230 7.74 -38.23 -2.57
C ARG A 230 8.99 -39.09 -2.65
N GLU A 231 9.73 -39.23 -1.56
CA GLU A 231 10.66 -40.36 -1.43
C GLU A 231 9.82 -41.63 -1.47
N ASN A 232 9.80 -42.29 -2.63
CA ASN A 232 9.24 -43.63 -2.75
C ASN A 232 10.15 -44.58 -1.95
N PRO A 233 9.66 -45.28 -0.91
CA PRO A 233 10.40 -46.37 -0.32
C PRO A 233 10.44 -47.52 -1.34
N HIS A 234 11.66 -47.93 -1.66
CA HIS A 234 12.06 -49.12 -2.41
C HIS A 234 11.05 -50.29 -2.41
N HIS A 235 10.64 -50.74 -3.60
CA HIS A 235 10.26 -52.13 -3.80
C HIS A 235 11.54 -52.98 -3.81
N ALA A 236 11.60 -53.95 -2.89
CA ALA A 236 12.59 -55.01 -2.85
C ALA A 236 12.24 -56.07 -3.90
N GLU A 237 13.23 -56.45 -4.72
CA GLU A 237 13.45 -57.80 -5.26
C GLU A 237 14.95 -58.10 -5.25
#